data_AF-A0A0G0K9V8-F1
#
_entry.id   AF-A0A0G0K9V8-F1
#
_cell.length_a   1.000
_cell.length_b   1.000
_cell.length_c   1.000
_cell.angle_alpha   90.00
_cell.angle_beta   90.00
_cell.angle_gamma   90.00
#
_symmetry.space_group_name_H-M   'P 1'
#
loop_
_entity.id
_entity.type
_entity.pdbx_description
1 polymer ?
#
loop_
_entity_poly.entity_id
_entity_poly.type
_entity_poly.pdbx_seq_one_letter_code
_entity_poly.pdbx_strand_id
1 'polypeptide(L)'
;MMGKMSPSEAFEMLGYADKRAAEPLRKVIGSAIGNAINLKLDPENLIFKEIQINEGPRLKRWRAGARGRAKPFKRRMSHIRVVLMTKPEAQSTKPEINSKVQNIKYKTSKKKNG
;
A
#
# COMPACT_ATOMS: atom_id res chain seq x y z
N MET A 1 6.45 -5.65 -5.10
CA MET A 1 7.04 -4.55 -4.32
C MET A 1 6.06 -4.03 -3.27
N MET A 2 4.82 -3.66 -3.64
CA MET A 2 3.86 -3.02 -2.71
C MET A 2 3.19 -3.89 -1.64
N GLY A 3 3.05 -5.20 -1.83
CA GLY A 3 2.27 -6.03 -0.91
C GLY A 3 2.82 -6.12 0.53
N LYS A 4 4.00 -5.55 0.80
CA LYS A 4 4.63 -5.50 2.12
C LYS A 4 4.70 -4.09 2.73
N MET A 5 4.39 -3.06 1.94
CA MET A 5 4.48 -1.65 2.34
C MET A 5 3.16 -1.15 2.93
N SER A 6 3.22 -0.09 3.73
CA SER A 6 2.00 0.59 4.15
C SER A 6 1.37 1.34 2.96
N PRO A 7 0.03 1.56 2.95
CA PRO A 7 -0.61 2.34 1.90
C PRO A 7 -0.07 3.77 1.77
N SER A 8 0.33 4.39 2.88
CA SER A 8 0.94 5.73 2.90
C SER A 8 2.32 5.73 2.24
N GLU A 9 3.20 4.80 2.63
CA GLU A 9 4.53 4.62 2.04
C GLU A 9 4.44 4.32 0.54
N ALA A 10 3.49 3.47 0.14
CA ALA A 10 3.25 3.13 -1.24
C ALA A 10 2.79 4.35 -2.08
N PHE A 11 2.03 5.27 -1.49
CA PHE A 11 1.59 6.51 -2.15
C PHE A 11 2.76 7.45 -2.43
N GLU A 12 3.68 7.59 -1.47
CA GLU A 12 4.89 8.41 -1.61
C GLU A 12 5.86 7.82 -2.63
N MET A 13 6.13 6.51 -2.54
CA MET A 13 7.05 5.82 -3.45
C MET A 13 6.60 5.93 -4.92
N LEU A 14 5.30 5.84 -5.17
CA LEU A 14 4.76 6.03 -6.53
C LEU A 14 4.94 7.44 -7.09
N GLY A 15 5.13 8.45 -6.23
CA GLY A 15 5.46 9.80 -6.67
C GLY A 15 6.80 9.90 -7.37
N TYR A 16 7.74 9.00 -7.04
CA TYR A 16 9.10 8.99 -7.58
C TYR A 16 9.33 7.90 -8.64
N ALA A 17 8.33 7.07 -8.92
CA ALA A 17 8.47 5.96 -9.85
C ALA A 17 8.41 6.44 -11.31
N ASP A 18 9.46 6.18 -12.09
CA ASP A 18 9.58 6.54 -13.52
C ASP A 18 8.78 5.62 -14.47
N LYS A 19 7.59 5.20 -14.04
CA LYS A 19 6.70 4.36 -14.85
C LYS A 19 5.41 5.11 -15.11
N ARG A 20 4.94 5.10 -16.36
CA ARG A 20 3.64 5.66 -16.73
C ARG A 20 2.47 5.06 -15.94
N ALA A 21 2.60 3.81 -15.48
CA ALA A 21 1.61 3.16 -14.64
C ALA A 21 1.56 3.69 -13.19
N ALA A 22 2.56 4.46 -12.76
CA ALA A 22 2.63 4.96 -11.39
C ALA A 22 1.55 6.00 -11.09
N GLU A 23 1.31 6.94 -12.00
CA GLU A 23 0.28 7.98 -11.85
C GLU A 23 -1.13 7.40 -11.60
N PRO A 24 -1.67 6.50 -12.45
CA PRO A 24 -3.00 5.94 -12.19
C PRO A 24 -3.05 5.10 -10.90
N LEU A 25 -2.00 4.35 -10.59
CA LEU A 25 -1.93 3.59 -9.33
C LEU A 25 -1.94 4.51 -8.11
N ARG A 26 -1.22 5.63 -8.17
CA ARG A 26 -1.14 6.61 -7.08
C ARG A 26 -2.50 7.23 -6.79
N LYS A 27 -3.25 7.58 -7.86
CA LYS A 27 -4.62 8.10 -7.73
C LYS A 27 -5.55 7.10 -7.07
N VAL A 28 -5.49 5.82 -7.47
CA VAL A 28 -6.34 4.77 -6.89
C VAL A 28 -6.01 4.53 -5.42
N ILE A 29 -4.73 4.49 -5.04
CA ILE A 29 -4.31 4.32 -3.64
C ILE A 29 -4.73 5.53 -2.79
N GLY A 30 -4.52 6.76 -3.28
CA GLY A 30 -4.97 7.96 -2.59
C GLY A 30 -6.49 7.98 -2.39
N SER A 31 -7.25 7.55 -3.40
CA SER A 31 -8.70 7.38 -3.27
C SER A 31 -9.07 6.29 -2.26
N ALA A 32 -8.38 5.16 -2.23
CA ALA A 32 -8.63 4.08 -1.28
C ALA A 32 -8.36 4.52 0.17
N ILE A 33 -7.29 5.28 0.42
CA ILE A 33 -6.99 5.88 1.73
C ILE A 33 -8.08 6.88 2.12
N GLY A 34 -8.47 7.78 1.21
CA GLY A 34 -9.57 8.73 1.45
C GLY A 34 -10.89 8.04 1.78
N ASN A 35 -11.20 6.93 1.09
CA ASN A 35 -12.37 6.12 1.39
C ASN A 35 -12.29 5.46 2.77
N ALA A 36 -11.10 4.99 3.18
CA ALA A 36 -10.91 4.44 4.52
C ALA A 36 -11.09 5.50 5.62
N ILE A 37 -10.57 6.72 5.40
CA ILE A 37 -10.77 7.87 6.30
C ILE A 37 -12.27 8.20 6.42
N ASN A 38 -13.00 8.22 5.30
CA ASN A 38 -14.46 8.44 5.30
C ASN A 38 -15.22 7.36 6.10
N LEU A 39 -14.69 6.13 6.18
CA LEU A 39 -15.21 5.04 7.00
C LEU A 39 -14.72 5.08 8.46
N LYS A 40 -14.03 6.15 8.89
CA LYS A 40 -13.46 6.33 10.23
C LYS A 40 -12.43 5.25 10.62
N LEU A 41 -11.69 4.73 9.63
CA LEU A 41 -10.59 3.81 9.86
C LEU A 41 -9.28 4.59 9.98
N ASP A 42 -8.41 4.17 10.89
CA ASP A 42 -7.09 4.78 11.05
C ASP A 42 -6.18 4.45 9.86
N PRO A 43 -5.63 5.45 9.15
CA PRO A 43 -4.82 5.22 7.95
C PRO A 43 -3.51 4.47 8.24
N GLU A 44 -2.96 4.63 9.44
CA GLU A 44 -1.72 3.97 9.88
C GLU A 44 -1.87 2.45 10.07
N ASN A 45 -3.10 2.00 10.35
CA ASN A 45 -3.41 0.58 10.59
C ASN A 45 -3.84 -0.17 9.33
N LEU A 46 -3.83 0.49 8.17
CA LEU A 46 -4.25 -0.10 6.90
C LEU A 46 -3.11 -0.91 6.28
N ILE A 47 -3.49 -2.06 5.71
CA ILE A 47 -2.60 -2.93 4.93
C ILE A 47 -3.26 -3.27 3.60
N PHE A 48 -2.44 -3.52 2.58
CA PHE A 48 -2.93 -4.07 1.32
C PHE A 48 -3.30 -5.54 1.51
N LYS A 49 -4.59 -5.87 1.38
CA LYS A 49 -5.02 -7.26 1.27
C LYS A 49 -4.73 -7.79 -0.13
N GLU A 50 -5.10 -7.01 -1.14
CA GLU A 50 -5.01 -7.43 -2.52
C GLU A 50 -4.94 -6.23 -3.48
N ILE A 51 -4.12 -6.37 -4.53
CA ILE A 51 -4.04 -5.43 -5.64
C ILE A 51 -4.13 -6.25 -6.93
N GLN A 52 -5.21 -6.06 -7.69
CA GLN A 52 -5.45 -6.74 -8.96
C GLN A 52 -5.55 -5.74 -10.09
N ILE A 53 -5.00 -6.11 -11.25
CA ILE A 53 -5.12 -5.37 -12.50
C ILE A 53 -5.74 -6.32 -13.51
N ASN A 54 -7.02 -6.10 -13.80
CA ASN A 54 -7.78 -6.90 -14.74
C ASN A 54 -7.84 -6.23 -16.11
N GLU A 55 -8.11 -7.02 -17.13
CA GLU A 55 -8.29 -6.50 -18.48
C GLU A 55 -9.63 -5.76 -18.61
N GLY A 56 -9.61 -4.61 -19.27
CA GLY A 56 -10.80 -3.83 -19.61
C GLY A 56 -11.12 -3.90 -21.11
N PRO A 57 -12.08 -3.08 -21.57
CA PRO A 57 -12.49 -3.04 -22.97
C PRO A 57 -11.32 -2.77 -23.93
N ARG A 58 -11.32 -3.46 -25.07
CA ARG A 58 -10.34 -3.28 -26.14
C ARG A 58 -10.94 -2.48 -27.28
N LEU A 59 -10.42 -1.29 -27.51
CA LEU A 59 -10.88 -0.43 -28.60
C LEU A 59 -10.15 -0.78 -29.90
N LYS A 60 -10.92 -1.14 -30.95
CA LYS A 60 -10.38 -1.34 -32.30
C LYS A 60 -10.00 0.01 -32.91
N ARG A 61 -8.77 0.14 -33.37
CA ARG A 61 -8.23 1.33 -34.06
C ARG A 61 -7.42 0.88 -35.27
N TRP A 62 -7.10 1.81 -36.15
CA TRP A 62 -6.27 1.56 -37.32
C TRP A 62 -5.25 2.68 -37.49
N ARG A 63 -4.11 2.36 -38.11
CA ARG A 63 -3.15 3.35 -38.62
C ARG A 63 -3.04 3.18 -40.12
N ALA A 64 -2.85 4.29 -40.83
CA ALA A 64 -2.54 4.25 -42.25
C ALA A 64 -1.23 3.46 -42.48
N GLY A 65 -1.25 2.60 -43.48
CA GLY A 65 -0.11 1.81 -43.94
C GLY A 65 0.17 2.09 -45.41
N ALA A 66 1.28 1.53 -45.92
CA ALA A 66 1.68 1.71 -47.31
C ALA A 66 0.61 1.21 -48.29
N ARG A 67 0.49 1.91 -49.43
CA ARG A 67 -0.43 1.56 -50.54
C ARG A 67 -1.89 1.42 -50.08
N GLY A 68 -2.39 2.38 -49.30
CA GLY A 68 -3.80 2.42 -48.88
C GLY A 68 -4.23 1.34 -47.88
N ARG A 69 -3.29 0.56 -47.32
CA ARG A 69 -3.60 -0.51 -46.35
C ARG A 69 -3.90 0.07 -44.97
N ALA A 70 -4.93 -0.44 -44.29
CA ALA A 70 -5.20 -0.13 -42.89
C ALA A 70 -4.56 -1.19 -41.97
N LYS A 71 -3.68 -0.77 -41.06
CA LYS A 71 -3.09 -1.66 -40.05
C LYS A 71 -3.92 -1.59 -38.76
N PRO A 72 -4.66 -2.65 -38.38
CA PRO A 72 -5.44 -2.64 -37.15
C PRO A 72 -4.53 -2.76 -35.92
N PHE A 73 -4.86 -2.02 -34.87
CA PHE A 73 -4.28 -2.19 -33.55
C PHE A 73 -5.36 -2.02 -32.47
N LYS A 74 -5.15 -2.62 -31.31
CA LYS A 74 -6.09 -2.54 -30.18
C LYS A 74 -5.53 -1.58 -29.13
N ARG A 75 -6.28 -0.54 -28.76
CA ARG A 75 -6.00 0.22 -27.52
C ARG A 75 -6.61 -0.56 -26.36
N ARG A 76 -5.76 -1.08 -25.48
CA ARG A 76 -6.15 -1.88 -24.31
C ARG A 76 -6.38 -0.97 -23.11
N MET A 77 -7.46 -1.20 -22.37
CA MET A 77 -7.74 -0.58 -21.07
C MET A 77 -7.62 -1.65 -19.98
N SER A 78 -7.56 -1.23 -18.73
CA SER A 78 -7.52 -2.11 -17.56
C SER A 78 -8.43 -1.59 -16.45
N HIS A 79 -8.85 -2.51 -15.58
CA HIS A 79 -9.53 -2.20 -14.33
C HIS A 79 -8.56 -2.43 -13.18
N ILE A 80 -8.41 -1.44 -12.30
CA ILE A 80 -7.54 -1.51 -11.13
C ILE A 80 -8.44 -1.73 -9.91
N ARG A 81 -8.22 -2.82 -9.18
CA ARG A 81 -8.91 -3.14 -7.92
C ARG A 81 -7.89 -3.14 -6.80
N VAL A 82 -8.10 -2.28 -5.81
CA VAL A 82 -7.30 -2.20 -4.58
C VAL A 82 -8.20 -2.53 -3.41
N VAL A 83 -7.79 -3.51 -2.60
CA VAL A 83 -8.49 -3.90 -1.39
C VAL A 83 -7.58 -3.62 -0.20
N LEU A 84 -8.00 -2.68 0.64
CA LEU A 84 -7.38 -2.38 1.92
C LEU A 84 -8.08 -3.16 3.03
N MET A 85 -7.33 -3.53 4.04
CA MET A 85 -7.84 -4.17 5.24
C MET A 85 -7.20 -3.51 6.45
N THR A 86 -7.93 -3.38 7.55
CA THR A 86 -7.33 -3.05 8.84
C THR A 86 -6.57 -4.26 9.34
N LYS A 87 -5.34 -4.06 9.82
CA LYS A 87 -4.64 -5.13 10.52
C LYS A 87 -5.54 -5.54 11.70
N PRO A 88 -6.03 -6.79 11.77
CA PRO A 88 -6.72 -7.21 12.98
C PRO A 88 -5.68 -7.12 14.10
N GLU A 89 -6.05 -6.49 15.20
CA GLU A 89 -5.27 -6.58 16.43
C GLU A 89 -5.25 -8.06 16.85
N ALA A 90 -4.32 -8.82 16.31
CA ALA A 90 -3.89 -10.06 16.92
C ALA A 90 -3.33 -9.65 18.27
N GLN A 91 -4.14 -9.92 19.29
CA GLN A 91 -3.85 -9.95 20.71
C GLN A 91 -2.35 -9.96 20.97
N SER A 92 -1.91 -8.98 21.77
CA SER A 92 -0.63 -8.95 22.44
C SER A 92 -0.18 -10.34 22.93
N THR A 93 0.69 -11.03 22.20
CA THR A 93 1.76 -11.79 22.87
C THR A 93 2.90 -10.81 23.10
N LYS A 94 2.74 -9.94 24.10
CA LYS A 94 3.88 -9.32 24.76
C LYS A 94 4.66 -10.47 25.44
N PRO A 95 5.96 -10.69 25.19
CA PRO A 95 6.82 -11.09 26.28
C PRO A 95 7.07 -9.83 27.12
N GLU A 96 6.28 -9.64 28.18
CA GLU A 96 6.61 -8.68 29.23
C GLU A 96 7.85 -9.19 29.99
N ILE A 97 9.06 -8.93 29.49
CA ILE A 97 10.30 -9.28 30.21
C ILE A 97 11.21 -8.06 30.46
N ASN A 98 11.08 -6.94 29.72
CA ASN A 98 12.06 -5.84 29.84
C ASN A 98 11.69 -4.65 30.74
N SER A 99 10.58 -4.68 31.50
CA SER A 99 10.26 -3.62 32.49
C SER A 99 10.63 -3.98 33.95
N LYS A 100 10.89 -5.27 34.26
CA LYS A 100 11.30 -5.69 35.62
C LYS A 100 12.81 -5.60 35.86
N VAL A 101 13.65 -5.78 34.83
CA VAL A 101 15.12 -5.78 34.99
C VAL A 101 15.67 -4.37 35.28
N GLN A 102 15.05 -3.31 34.76
CA GLN A 102 15.50 -1.94 35.02
C GLN A 102 15.22 -1.52 36.48
N ASN A 103 14.08 -1.90 37.05
CA ASN A 103 13.72 -1.52 38.42
C ASN A 103 14.51 -2.23 39.53
N ILE A 104 15.11 -3.40 39.26
CA ILE A 104 15.96 -4.10 40.24
C ILE A 104 17.33 -3.43 40.37
N LYS A 105 17.92 -2.94 39.27
CA LYS A 105 19.22 -2.24 39.28
C LYS A 105 19.18 -0.92 40.08
N TYR A 106 18.07 -0.19 40.06
CA TYR A 106 17.94 1.07 40.81
C TYR A 106 17.64 0.87 42.32
N LYS A 107 17.24 -0.33 42.76
CA LYS A 107 17.04 -0.64 44.18
C LYS A 107 18.29 -1.24 44.85
N THR A 108 19.14 -1.95 44.12
CA THR A 108 20.40 -2.50 44.67
C THR A 108 21.52 -1.47 44.80
N SER A 109 21.50 -0.37 44.04
CA SER A 109 22.50 0.71 44.15
C SER A 109 22.27 1.69 45.31
N LYS A 110 21.06 1.76 45.88
CA LYS A 110 20.72 2.66 47.01
C LYS A 110 20.88 2.04 48.41
N LYS A 111 21.33 0.78 48.53
CA LYS A 111 21.49 0.07 49.82
C LYS A 111 22.96 -0.20 50.24
N LYS A 112 23.95 0.38 49.54
CA LYS A 112 25.39 0.16 49.86
C LYS A 112 26.15 1.39 50.36
N ASN A 113 25.47 2.48 50.69
CA ASN A 113 26.08 3.63 51.37
C ASN A 113 25.37 3.83 52.71
N GLY A 114 25.69 2.96 53.66
CA GLY A 114 25.41 3.06 55.09
C GLY A 114 26.64 2.52 55.80
#